data_AF-E7RUL7-F1
#
_entry.id   AF-E7RUL7-F1
#
_cell.length_a   1.000
_cell.length_b   1.000
_cell.length_c   1.000
_cell.angle_alpha   90.00
_cell.angle_beta   90.00
_cell.angle_gamma   90.00
#
_symmetry.space_group_name_H-M   'P 1'
#
loop_
_entity.id
_entity.type
_entity.pdbx_description
1 polymer ?
#
loop_
_entity_poly.entity_id
_entity_poly.type
_entity_poly.pdbx_seq_one_letter_code
_entity_poly.pdbx_strand_id
1 'polypeptide(L)'
;MWVDHGGRTGCGGSGVTSALPWRWLVRHPRPEVVKGLCYGRLDVPAQPEDTERAAQTLARRLPEGLVLRSSPRQRCLALALRLHALRPDLVLQPPEAWLAEMDMGDWEGRLWAELPEAELTAWTEDFGHYQAGGTGESVGAFLARIEAGLRAERTQTDAQVWITHAGVIRGIHWLLEGRLASSGLPGEQEDSFVMESRLVGGGVRMASAPAPVSTGASGSSSLGPVDAAIAQRLPTAQEWPGIEIAFGEPWPLMERHRLRIRSDDC
;
A
#
# COMPACT_ATOMS: atom_id res chain seq x y z
N MET A 1 20.44 -57.16 37.19
CA MET A 1 20.89 -57.76 35.92
C MET A 1 20.07 -57.08 34.81
N TRP A 2 20.68 -56.05 34.19
CA TRP A 2 20.37 -55.36 32.91
C TRP A 2 18.97 -54.66 32.80
N VAL A 3 18.74 -53.32 32.68
CA VAL A 3 19.21 -52.23 31.76
C VAL A 3 19.22 -52.64 30.27
N ASP A 4 18.78 -51.91 29.24
CA ASP A 4 18.39 -50.50 29.08
C ASP A 4 17.68 -50.19 27.72
N HIS A 5 16.96 -49.05 27.69
CA HIS A 5 16.85 -47.97 26.68
C HIS A 5 16.46 -48.18 25.19
N GLY A 6 15.54 -47.32 24.73
CA GLY A 6 15.38 -46.96 23.31
C GLY A 6 14.16 -46.07 23.02
N GLY A 7 14.28 -44.76 23.27
CA GLY A 7 13.24 -43.78 22.95
C GLY A 7 13.09 -43.48 21.45
N ARG A 8 11.92 -42.94 21.07
CA ARG A 8 11.77 -42.12 19.84
C ARG A 8 10.50 -41.26 19.90
N THR A 9 10.72 -40.01 20.27
CA THR A 9 10.15 -38.77 19.70
C THR A 9 8.87 -38.90 18.85
N GLY A 10 7.73 -38.53 19.42
CA GLY A 10 6.59 -38.02 18.66
C GLY A 10 6.65 -36.50 18.65
N CYS A 11 7.09 -35.91 17.54
CA CYS A 11 6.99 -34.47 17.31
C CYS A 11 5.53 -34.03 17.41
N GLY A 12 5.20 -33.34 18.51
CA GLY A 12 4.06 -32.42 18.52
C GLY A 12 4.37 -31.30 17.54
N GLY A 13 3.89 -31.42 16.30
CA GLY A 13 3.89 -30.34 15.35
C GLY A 13 2.95 -29.25 15.86
N SER A 14 3.47 -28.35 16.69
CA SER A 14 2.88 -27.03 16.91
C SER A 14 2.99 -26.28 15.59
N GLY A 15 2.00 -26.49 14.72
CA GLY A 15 1.76 -25.65 13.57
C GLY A 15 1.30 -24.28 14.07
N VAL A 16 2.22 -23.46 14.58
CA VAL A 16 2.03 -22.02 14.64
C VAL A 16 2.09 -21.56 13.19
N THR A 17 0.97 -21.70 12.50
CA THR A 17 0.66 -20.80 11.41
C THR A 17 0.52 -19.45 12.07
N SER A 18 1.60 -18.65 12.05
CA SER A 18 1.47 -17.21 12.23
C SER A 18 0.66 -16.71 11.04
N ALA A 19 -0.66 -16.87 11.13
CA ALA A 19 -1.59 -16.28 10.21
C ALA A 19 -1.49 -14.79 10.46
N LEU A 20 -0.82 -14.07 9.56
CA LEU A 20 -0.81 -12.60 9.59
C LEU A 20 -2.25 -12.12 9.82
N PRO A 21 -2.46 -11.17 10.74
CA PRO A 21 -3.81 -10.75 11.07
C PRO A 21 -4.53 -10.21 9.83
N TRP A 22 -5.77 -10.65 9.69
CA TRP A 22 -6.65 -10.25 8.61
C TRP A 22 -6.89 -8.75 8.68
N ARG A 23 -6.77 -8.07 7.54
CA ARG A 23 -7.03 -6.63 7.40
C ARG A 23 -8.11 -6.41 6.36
N TRP A 24 -9.22 -5.81 6.79
CA TRP A 24 -10.34 -5.44 5.93
C TRP A 24 -10.19 -3.97 5.53
N LEU A 25 -10.18 -3.68 4.23
CA LEU A 25 -10.17 -2.30 3.73
C LEU A 25 -11.59 -1.92 3.30
N VAL A 26 -12.09 -0.83 3.87
CA VAL A 26 -13.45 -0.34 3.59
C VAL A 26 -13.35 1.08 3.08
N ARG A 27 -13.83 1.29 1.85
CA ARG A 27 -13.99 2.65 1.31
C ARG A 27 -15.20 3.32 1.97
N HIS A 28 -15.06 4.58 2.34
CA HIS A 28 -16.17 5.39 2.84
C HIS A 28 -17.38 5.41 1.87
N PRO A 29 -18.60 5.65 2.36
CA PRO A 29 -19.81 5.76 1.53
C PRO A 29 -19.76 6.97 0.59
N ARG A 30 -20.69 7.04 -0.36
CA ARG A 30 -20.76 8.14 -1.32
C ARG A 30 -20.77 9.51 -0.59
N PRO A 31 -19.89 10.45 -0.95
CA PRO A 31 -19.88 11.78 -0.35
C PRO A 31 -21.08 12.61 -0.81
N GLU A 32 -21.53 13.53 0.05
CA GLU A 32 -22.57 14.51 -0.23
C GLU A 32 -21.95 15.74 -0.90
N VAL A 33 -21.56 15.56 -2.16
CA VAL A 33 -20.94 16.60 -2.99
C VAL A 33 -21.50 16.53 -4.41
N VAL A 34 -21.36 17.64 -5.14
CA VAL A 34 -21.66 17.66 -6.57
C VAL A 34 -20.74 16.70 -7.33
N LYS A 35 -21.28 16.05 -8.36
CA LYS A 35 -20.51 15.11 -9.18
C LYS A 35 -19.34 15.84 -9.85
N GLY A 36 -18.15 15.25 -9.77
CA GLY A 36 -16.94 15.81 -10.38
C GLY A 36 -16.20 16.82 -9.50
N LEU A 37 -16.62 17.03 -8.25
CA LEU A 37 -15.83 17.80 -7.28
C LEU A 37 -14.49 17.11 -7.00
N CYS A 38 -13.40 17.87 -7.03
CA CYS A 38 -12.10 17.45 -6.53
C CYS A 38 -12.06 17.58 -5.01
N TYR A 39 -11.78 16.49 -4.32
CA TYR A 39 -11.67 16.45 -2.87
C TYR A 39 -10.71 15.34 -2.43
N GLY A 40 -9.95 15.61 -1.38
CA GLY A 40 -9.13 14.63 -0.70
C GLY A 40 -9.08 14.93 0.80
N ARG A 41 -8.27 15.92 1.20
CA ARG A 41 -8.29 16.50 2.55
C ARG A 41 -9.59 17.24 2.84
N LEU A 42 -10.23 17.89 1.87
CA LEU A 42 -11.49 18.61 2.03
C LEU A 42 -12.50 17.73 2.76
N ASP A 43 -12.97 18.23 3.90
CA ASP A 43 -13.75 17.42 4.84
C ASP A 43 -15.25 17.51 4.53
N VAL A 44 -15.66 16.69 3.57
CA VAL A 44 -17.04 16.61 3.11
C VAL A 44 -17.81 15.48 3.80
N PRO A 45 -19.11 15.67 4.09
CA PRO A 45 -19.96 14.61 4.64
C PRO A 45 -20.13 13.43 3.68
N ALA A 46 -20.46 12.27 4.24
CA ALA A 46 -21.02 11.14 3.50
C ALA A 46 -22.54 11.22 3.49
N GLN A 47 -23.16 10.69 2.43
CA GLN A 47 -24.60 10.53 2.33
C GLN A 47 -25.12 9.69 3.51
N PRO A 48 -26.07 10.19 4.33
CA PRO A 48 -26.51 9.48 5.53
C PRO A 48 -27.09 8.09 5.25
N GLU A 49 -27.91 7.96 4.21
CA GLU A 49 -28.53 6.68 3.82
C GLU A 49 -27.51 5.64 3.36
N ASP A 50 -26.47 6.09 2.64
CA ASP A 50 -25.38 5.22 2.18
C ASP A 50 -24.48 4.80 3.35
N THR A 51 -24.31 5.69 4.33
CA THR A 51 -23.60 5.40 5.58
C THR A 51 -24.31 4.35 6.41
N GLU A 52 -25.63 4.49 6.58
CA GLU A 52 -26.44 3.52 7.30
C GLU A 52 -26.38 2.14 6.63
N ARG A 53 -26.59 2.10 5.31
CA ARG A 53 -26.58 0.85 4.54
C ARG A 53 -25.21 0.16 4.61
N ALA A 54 -24.12 0.91 4.48
CA ALA A 54 -22.77 0.38 4.61
C ALA A 54 -22.52 -0.17 6.02
N ALA A 55 -22.89 0.56 7.07
CA ALA A 55 -22.72 0.12 8.46
C ALA A 55 -23.47 -1.20 8.72
N GLN A 56 -24.72 -1.31 8.26
CA GLN A 56 -25.51 -2.53 8.39
C GLN A 56 -24.90 -3.72 7.62
N THR A 57 -24.37 -3.49 6.43
CA THR A 57 -23.69 -4.54 5.64
C THR A 57 -22.42 -5.02 6.34
N LEU A 58 -21.60 -4.10 6.84
CA LEU A 58 -20.37 -4.42 7.57
C LEU A 58 -20.67 -5.16 8.87
N ALA A 59 -21.69 -4.72 9.63
CA ALA A 59 -22.10 -5.35 10.87
C ALA A 59 -22.47 -6.83 10.71
N ARG A 60 -23.02 -7.22 9.54
CA ARG A 60 -23.37 -8.61 9.21
C ARG A 60 -22.19 -9.45 8.72
N ARG A 61 -21.14 -8.84 8.17
CA ARG A 61 -20.06 -9.54 7.46
C ARG A 61 -18.75 -9.61 8.22
N LEU A 62 -18.47 -8.60 9.05
CA LEU A 62 -17.22 -8.53 9.78
C LEU A 62 -17.21 -9.53 10.94
N PRO A 63 -16.11 -10.28 11.13
CA PRO A 63 -15.87 -11.06 12.34
C PRO A 63 -16.04 -10.26 13.64
N GLU A 64 -16.22 -10.97 14.74
CA GLU A 64 -16.29 -10.37 16.08
C GLU A 64 -14.91 -9.92 16.57
N GLY A 65 -14.89 -8.87 17.39
CA GLY A 65 -13.70 -8.43 18.12
C GLY A 65 -12.60 -7.79 17.28
N LEU A 66 -12.88 -7.36 16.04
CA LEU A 66 -11.89 -6.63 15.24
C LEU A 66 -11.55 -5.27 15.86
N VAL A 67 -10.30 -4.84 15.66
CA VAL A 67 -9.90 -3.45 15.89
C VAL A 67 -10.42 -2.59 14.74
N LEU A 68 -11.23 -1.59 15.07
CA LEU A 68 -11.83 -0.65 14.12
C LEU A 68 -11.02 0.65 14.09
N ARG A 69 -10.46 0.96 12.93
CA ARG A 69 -9.71 2.19 12.67
C ARG A 69 -10.32 2.96 11.52
N SER A 70 -10.09 4.27 11.52
CA SER A 70 -10.67 5.16 10.53
C SER A 70 -9.73 6.29 10.18
N SER A 71 -9.87 6.77 8.95
CA SER A 71 -9.42 8.12 8.59
C SER A 71 -10.08 9.18 9.46
N PRO A 72 -9.41 10.32 9.75
CA PRO A 72 -10.01 11.44 10.46
C PRO A 72 -11.10 12.18 9.66
N ARG A 73 -11.24 11.94 8.36
CA ARG A 73 -12.24 12.62 7.53
C ARG A 73 -13.66 12.21 7.95
N GLN A 74 -14.57 13.17 8.05
CA GLN A 74 -15.96 12.99 8.48
C GLN A 74 -16.65 11.84 7.73
N ARG A 75 -16.47 11.75 6.41
CA ARG A 75 -17.05 10.66 5.60
C ARG A 75 -16.63 9.24 6.02
N CYS A 76 -15.44 9.07 6.58
CA CYS A 76 -15.00 7.79 7.15
C CYS A 76 -15.44 7.66 8.62
N LEU A 77 -15.26 8.73 9.40
CA LEU A 77 -15.58 8.74 10.83
C LEU A 77 -17.07 8.46 11.08
N ALA A 78 -17.97 9.02 10.27
CA ALA A 78 -19.40 8.77 10.36
C ALA A 78 -19.73 7.28 10.20
N LEU A 79 -19.11 6.60 9.24
CA LEU A 79 -19.27 5.16 9.05
C LEU A 79 -18.68 4.36 10.22
N ALA A 80 -17.49 4.73 10.72
CA ALA A 80 -16.86 4.05 11.85
C ALA A 80 -17.71 4.13 13.12
N LEU A 81 -18.18 5.32 13.46
CA LEU A 81 -19.04 5.54 14.63
C LEU A 81 -20.36 4.80 14.49
N ARG A 82 -20.98 4.83 13.29
CA ARG A 82 -22.23 4.13 13.07
C ARG A 82 -22.07 2.60 13.14
N LEU A 83 -21.00 2.07 12.56
CA LEU A 83 -20.67 0.64 12.65
C LEU A 83 -20.42 0.24 14.11
N HIS A 84 -19.64 1.00 14.87
CA HIS A 84 -19.40 0.71 16.28
C HIS A 84 -20.70 0.74 17.12
N ALA A 85 -21.62 1.66 16.84
CA ALA A 85 -22.93 1.68 17.49
C ALA A 85 -23.76 0.41 17.22
N LEU A 86 -23.60 -0.21 16.05
CA LEU A 86 -24.25 -1.49 15.71
C LEU A 86 -23.46 -2.72 16.23
N ARG A 87 -22.16 -2.56 16.45
CA ARG A 87 -21.21 -3.62 16.82
C ARG A 87 -20.29 -3.11 17.94
N PRO A 88 -20.80 -3.02 19.19
CA PRO A 88 -20.01 -2.55 20.33
C PRO A 88 -18.88 -3.51 20.72
N ASP A 89 -18.84 -4.73 20.17
CA ASP A 89 -17.73 -5.66 20.30
C ASP A 89 -16.46 -5.22 19.53
N LEU A 90 -16.60 -4.34 18.53
CA LEU A 90 -15.46 -3.79 17.81
C LEU A 90 -14.69 -2.81 18.70
N VAL A 91 -13.36 -2.97 18.74
CA VAL A 91 -12.49 -2.08 19.52
C VAL A 91 -12.21 -0.83 18.70
N LEU A 92 -12.96 0.24 18.95
CA LEU A 92 -12.79 1.52 18.27
C LEU A 92 -11.51 2.22 18.75
N GLN A 93 -10.60 2.51 17.83
CA GLN A 93 -9.40 3.29 18.07
C GLN A 93 -9.57 4.76 17.62
N PRO A 94 -8.76 5.70 18.13
CA PRO A 94 -8.73 7.08 17.63
C PRO A 94 -8.47 7.14 16.11
N PRO A 95 -9.01 8.15 15.40
CA PRO A 95 -8.78 8.30 13.96
C PRO A 95 -7.30 8.57 13.64
N GLU A 96 -6.85 8.11 12.47
CA GLU A 96 -5.44 8.11 12.13
C GLU A 96 -5.10 8.85 10.85
N ALA A 97 -4.13 9.77 10.94
CA ALA A 97 -3.74 10.63 9.84
C ALA A 97 -3.23 9.86 8.60
N TRP A 98 -2.55 8.72 8.77
CA TRP A 98 -2.02 7.96 7.65
C TRP A 98 -3.12 7.30 6.79
N LEU A 99 -4.34 7.14 7.33
CA LEU A 99 -5.53 6.68 6.61
C LEU A 99 -6.28 7.82 5.90
N ALA A 100 -5.82 9.07 5.98
CA ALA A 100 -6.42 10.19 5.24
C ALA A 100 -6.14 10.10 3.74
N GLU A 101 -7.11 10.53 2.92
CA GLU A 101 -6.93 10.65 1.47
C GLU A 101 -5.80 11.62 1.13
N MET A 102 -5.30 11.55 -0.11
CA MET A 102 -4.32 12.49 -0.63
C MET A 102 -4.82 13.93 -0.54
N ASP A 103 -3.97 14.86 -0.10
CA ASP A 103 -4.27 16.29 -0.17
C ASP A 103 -4.20 16.79 -1.61
N MET A 104 -5.31 17.29 -2.15
CA MET A 104 -5.38 17.77 -3.53
C MET A 104 -5.01 19.27 -3.66
N GLY A 105 -4.59 19.92 -2.57
CA GLY A 105 -4.14 21.31 -2.59
C GLY A 105 -5.20 22.29 -3.09
N ASP A 106 -4.78 23.25 -3.91
CA ASP A 106 -5.65 24.32 -4.43
C ASP A 106 -6.69 23.82 -5.46
N TRP A 107 -6.66 22.53 -5.82
CA TRP A 107 -7.72 21.91 -6.61
C TRP A 107 -8.95 21.56 -5.78
N GLU A 108 -8.84 21.48 -4.45
CA GLU A 108 -9.96 21.10 -3.59
C GLU A 108 -11.14 22.06 -3.71
N GLY A 109 -12.34 21.49 -3.81
CA GLY A 109 -13.59 22.26 -3.95
C GLY A 109 -13.87 22.77 -5.37
N ARG A 110 -12.96 22.55 -6.33
CA ARG A 110 -13.19 22.84 -7.75
C ARG A 110 -13.71 21.61 -8.48
N LEU A 111 -14.40 21.80 -9.60
CA LEU A 111 -14.74 20.66 -10.46
C LEU A 111 -13.50 20.23 -11.24
N TRP A 112 -13.31 18.91 -11.40
CA TRP A 112 -12.23 18.35 -12.24
C TRP A 112 -12.24 18.92 -13.66
N ALA A 113 -13.43 19.20 -14.21
CA ALA A 113 -13.60 19.79 -15.54
C ALA A 113 -13.18 21.27 -15.64
N GLU A 114 -12.99 21.95 -14.50
CA GLU A 114 -12.60 23.37 -14.42
C GLU A 114 -11.12 23.54 -14.03
N LEU A 115 -10.41 22.44 -13.81
CA LEU A 115 -8.97 22.49 -13.52
C LEU A 115 -8.19 22.79 -14.80
N PRO A 116 -7.10 23.58 -14.73
CA PRO A 116 -6.34 23.94 -15.92
C PRO A 116 -5.73 22.69 -16.57
N GLU A 117 -5.97 22.50 -17.87
CA GLU A 117 -5.46 21.33 -18.63
C GLU A 117 -3.94 21.20 -18.55
N ALA A 118 -3.22 22.32 -18.56
CA ALA A 118 -1.76 22.33 -18.41
C ALA A 118 -1.31 21.77 -17.05
N GLU A 119 -2.03 22.06 -15.96
CA GLU A 119 -1.72 21.52 -14.64
C GLU A 119 -2.03 20.02 -14.56
N LEU A 120 -3.17 19.59 -15.10
CA LEU A 120 -3.54 18.17 -15.16
C LEU A 120 -2.56 17.35 -16.01
N THR A 121 -2.08 17.94 -17.11
CA THR A 121 -1.07 17.32 -17.98
C THR A 121 0.25 17.18 -17.24
N ALA A 122 0.75 18.26 -16.62
CA ALA A 122 1.99 18.23 -15.85
C ALA A 122 1.92 17.22 -14.67
N TRP A 123 0.77 17.16 -13.98
CA TRP A 123 0.55 16.16 -12.94
C TRP A 123 0.55 14.73 -13.49
N THR A 124 -0.01 14.50 -14.67
CA THR A 124 -0.03 13.16 -15.28
C THR A 124 1.36 12.73 -15.76
N GLU A 125 2.15 13.66 -16.30
CA GLU A 125 3.51 13.43 -16.81
C GLU A 125 4.53 13.20 -15.68
N ASP A 126 4.39 13.89 -14.54
CA ASP A 126 5.22 13.71 -13.35
C ASP A 126 4.40 13.24 -12.14
N PHE A 127 3.60 12.20 -12.36
CA PHE A 127 2.61 11.69 -11.40
C PHE A 127 3.16 11.39 -10.01
N GLY A 128 4.40 10.87 -9.94
CA GLY A 128 5.05 10.53 -8.68
C GLY A 128 5.42 11.75 -7.84
N HIS A 129 5.85 12.86 -8.45
CA HIS A 129 6.50 13.97 -7.74
C HIS A 129 5.72 15.27 -7.78
N TYR A 130 4.86 15.47 -8.77
CA TYR A 130 4.07 16.68 -8.91
C TYR A 130 3.10 16.85 -7.74
N GLN A 131 3.06 18.05 -7.16
CA GLN A 131 2.18 18.39 -6.06
C GLN A 131 0.80 18.80 -6.58
N ALA A 132 -0.24 18.05 -6.20
CA ALA A 132 -1.61 18.35 -6.62
C ALA A 132 -2.00 19.78 -6.23
N GLY A 133 -2.51 20.56 -7.19
CA GLY A 133 -2.88 21.96 -6.97
C GLY A 133 -1.73 22.86 -6.48
N GLY A 134 -0.47 22.49 -6.71
CA GLY A 134 0.72 23.25 -6.29
C GLY A 134 1.00 23.27 -4.78
N THR A 135 0.01 23.01 -3.94
CA THR A 135 0.09 23.08 -2.47
C THR A 135 -0.22 21.75 -1.78
N GLY A 136 -0.71 20.77 -2.53
CA GLY A 136 -1.10 19.46 -2.02
C GLY A 136 0.06 18.46 -1.95
N GLU A 137 -0.32 17.19 -1.74
CA GLU A 137 0.61 16.07 -1.75
C GLU A 137 0.99 15.69 -3.19
N SER A 138 2.22 15.19 -3.36
CA SER A 138 2.54 14.34 -4.48
C SER A 138 2.17 12.89 -4.17
N VAL A 139 2.03 12.04 -5.19
CA VAL A 139 1.74 10.62 -4.98
C VAL A 139 2.87 9.95 -4.18
N GLY A 140 4.12 10.37 -4.37
CA GLY A 140 5.25 9.90 -3.57
C GLY A 140 5.14 10.25 -2.09
N ALA A 141 4.78 11.50 -1.76
CA ALA A 141 4.55 11.90 -0.37
C ALA A 141 3.38 11.14 0.26
N PHE A 142 2.29 10.97 -0.51
CA PHE A 142 1.12 10.20 -0.11
C PHE A 142 1.46 8.73 0.19
N LEU A 143 2.22 8.08 -0.70
CA LEU A 143 2.69 6.70 -0.51
C LEU A 143 3.63 6.57 0.68
N ALA A 144 4.55 7.51 0.88
CA ALA A 144 5.46 7.51 2.02
C ALA A 144 4.70 7.58 3.36
N ARG A 145 3.64 8.40 3.42
CA ARG A 145 2.76 8.50 4.59
C ARG A 145 2.01 7.18 4.86
N ILE A 146 1.44 6.57 3.82
CA ILE A 146 0.79 5.25 3.94
C ILE A 146 1.80 4.19 4.39
N GLU A 147 3.00 4.19 3.81
CA GLU A 147 4.04 3.22 4.14
C GLU A 147 4.47 3.34 5.61
N ALA A 148 4.66 4.55 6.12
CA ALA A 148 4.98 4.78 7.52
C ALA A 148 3.91 4.18 8.45
N GLY A 149 2.62 4.38 8.13
CA GLY A 149 1.51 3.73 8.83
C GLY A 149 1.57 2.21 8.76
N LEU A 150 1.74 1.65 7.56
CA LEU A 150 1.87 0.20 7.38
C LEU A 150 3.06 -0.40 8.14
N ARG A 151 4.18 0.32 8.30
CA ARG A 151 5.32 -0.13 9.10
C ARG A 151 4.96 -0.22 10.58
N ALA A 152 4.28 0.79 11.12
CA ALA A 152 3.77 0.75 12.50
C ALA A 152 2.81 -0.43 12.72
N GLU A 153 2.05 -0.79 11.68
CA GLU A 153 1.11 -1.92 11.72
C GLU A 153 1.75 -3.30 11.67
N ARG A 154 3.02 -3.44 11.26
CA ARG A 154 3.67 -4.75 11.12
C ARG A 154 3.78 -5.51 12.44
N THR A 155 3.85 -4.79 13.55
CA THR A 155 3.99 -5.38 14.89
C THR A 155 2.63 -5.69 15.54
N GLN A 156 1.53 -5.25 14.94
CA GLN A 156 0.18 -5.49 15.45
C GLN A 156 -0.31 -6.87 15.03
N THR A 157 -0.81 -7.65 16.00
CA THR A 157 -1.31 -9.02 15.81
C THR A 157 -2.83 -9.11 15.76
N ASP A 158 -3.54 -8.04 16.09
CA ASP A 158 -5.00 -8.03 16.07
C ASP A 158 -5.53 -7.99 14.65
N ALA A 159 -6.61 -8.72 14.38
CA ALA A 159 -7.36 -8.59 13.14
C ALA A 159 -8.10 -7.24 13.13
N GLN A 160 -8.08 -6.55 11.99
CA GLN A 160 -8.51 -5.15 11.90
C GLN A 160 -9.43 -4.88 10.72
N VAL A 161 -10.24 -3.83 10.86
CA VAL A 161 -10.97 -3.20 9.77
C VAL A 161 -10.61 -1.71 9.72
N TRP A 162 -10.24 -1.24 8.52
CA TRP A 162 -9.82 0.13 8.26
C TRP A 162 -10.80 0.82 7.34
N ILE A 163 -11.44 1.88 7.83
CA ILE A 163 -12.35 2.72 7.06
C ILE A 163 -11.58 3.91 6.49
N THR A 164 -11.44 3.94 5.17
CA THR A 164 -10.53 4.85 4.46
C THR A 164 -11.06 5.20 3.06
N HIS A 165 -10.18 5.62 2.16
CA HIS A 165 -10.49 6.21 0.87
C HIS A 165 -9.93 5.38 -0.28
N ALA A 166 -10.37 5.68 -1.50
CA ALA A 166 -9.94 4.93 -2.67
C ALA A 166 -8.43 5.11 -2.94
N GLY A 167 -7.89 6.33 -2.81
CA GLY A 167 -6.46 6.57 -3.02
C GLY A 167 -5.60 5.81 -2.02
N VAL A 168 -6.02 5.74 -0.74
CA VAL A 168 -5.30 4.97 0.29
C VAL A 168 -5.30 3.48 -0.03
N ILE A 169 -6.43 2.91 -0.44
CA ILE A 169 -6.50 1.48 -0.79
C ILE A 169 -5.61 1.17 -2.01
N ARG A 170 -5.58 2.05 -3.02
CA ARG A 170 -4.66 1.94 -4.16
C ARG A 170 -3.20 2.06 -3.74
N GLY A 171 -2.88 2.98 -2.85
CA GLY A 171 -1.52 3.14 -2.33
C GLY A 171 -1.05 1.92 -1.55
N ILE A 172 -1.90 1.35 -0.70
CA ILE A 172 -1.63 0.09 -0.01
C ILE A 172 -1.40 -1.04 -1.03
N HIS A 173 -2.25 -1.16 -2.05
CA HIS A 173 -2.09 -2.15 -3.11
C HIS A 173 -0.75 -2.02 -3.84
N TRP A 174 -0.39 -0.81 -4.28
CA TRP A 174 0.89 -0.52 -4.93
C TRP A 174 2.09 -0.92 -4.06
N LEU A 175 2.08 -0.51 -2.79
CA LEU A 175 3.17 -0.79 -1.84
C LEU A 175 3.32 -2.30 -1.58
N LEU A 176 2.23 -3.05 -1.60
CA LEU A 176 2.23 -4.49 -1.34
C LEU A 176 2.65 -5.29 -2.58
N GLU A 177 2.23 -4.89 -3.79
CA GLU A 177 2.67 -5.52 -5.04
C GLU A 177 4.16 -5.34 -5.30
N GLY A 178 4.71 -4.13 -5.13
CA GLY A 178 6.15 -3.93 -5.33
C GLY A 178 7.01 -4.65 -4.29
N ARG A 179 6.50 -4.88 -3.08
CA ARG A 179 7.18 -5.73 -2.09
C ARG A 179 7.23 -7.19 -2.51
N LEU A 180 6.13 -7.72 -3.06
CA LEU A 180 6.10 -9.08 -3.61
C LEU A 180 7.09 -9.21 -4.77
N ALA A 181 7.13 -8.23 -5.68
CA ALA A 181 8.10 -8.20 -6.77
C ALA A 181 9.56 -8.12 -6.27
N SER A 182 9.86 -7.29 -5.27
CA SER A 182 11.21 -7.19 -4.71
C SER A 182 11.66 -8.42 -3.92
N SER A 183 10.71 -9.23 -3.43
CA SER A 183 10.99 -10.51 -2.76
C SER A 183 11.16 -11.69 -3.73
N GLY A 184 10.92 -11.47 -5.04
CA GLY A 184 11.15 -12.44 -6.11
C GLY A 184 12.51 -12.23 -6.80
N LEU A 185 13.52 -12.98 -6.33
CA LEU A 185 14.86 -13.22 -6.92
C LEU A 185 15.92 -12.09 -6.85
N PRO A 186 17.17 -12.49 -6.54
CA PRO A 186 18.18 -12.53 -7.60
C PRO A 186 18.69 -13.95 -7.81
N GLY A 187 18.42 -14.53 -8.97
CA GLY A 187 18.99 -15.82 -9.37
C GLY A 187 18.04 -16.64 -10.23
N GLU A 188 18.02 -16.34 -11.52
CA GLU A 188 18.21 -17.33 -12.58
C GLU A 188 18.53 -16.55 -13.86
N GLN A 189 19.80 -16.63 -14.29
CA GLN A 189 20.16 -16.28 -15.65
C GLN A 189 19.43 -17.30 -16.54
N GLU A 190 18.45 -16.84 -17.31
CA GLU A 190 17.99 -17.61 -18.44
C GLU A 190 19.18 -17.76 -19.40
N ASP A 191 19.71 -18.97 -19.46
CA ASP A 191 20.65 -19.39 -20.51
C ASP A 191 20.03 -19.05 -21.86
N SER A 192 20.57 -18.01 -22.49
CA SER A 192 20.22 -17.62 -23.83
C SER A 192 20.63 -18.76 -24.77
N PHE A 193 19.65 -19.51 -25.26
CA PHE A 193 19.86 -20.42 -26.37
C PHE A 193 20.12 -19.58 -27.63
N VAL A 194 21.41 -19.43 -27.95
CA VAL A 194 21.90 -18.76 -29.17
C VAL A 194 21.47 -19.61 -30.37
N MET A 195 20.54 -19.11 -31.18
CA MET A 195 20.35 -19.59 -32.55
C MET A 195 21.12 -18.68 -33.50
N GLU A 196 22.26 -19.19 -33.96
CA GLU A 196 23.15 -18.54 -34.90
C GLU A 196 22.48 -18.39 -36.27
N SER A 197 22.26 -17.14 -36.70
CA SER A 197 22.02 -16.83 -38.12
C SER A 197 23.13 -15.92 -38.63
N ARG A 198 24.07 -16.51 -39.36
CA ARG A 198 25.05 -15.81 -40.18
C ARG A 198 24.33 -15.02 -41.26
N LEU A 199 24.56 -13.72 -41.34
CA LEU A 199 24.67 -13.02 -42.63
C LEU A 199 25.71 -11.88 -42.54
N VAL A 200 26.36 -11.73 -43.67
CA VAL A 200 27.61 -11.02 -43.98
C VAL A 200 27.43 -9.50 -44.05
N GLY A 201 28.45 -8.75 -43.61
CA GLY A 201 28.81 -7.51 -44.31
C GLY A 201 29.27 -6.32 -43.47
N GLY A 202 30.54 -5.97 -43.62
CA GLY A 202 30.99 -4.56 -43.65
C GLY A 202 31.44 -3.96 -42.32
N GLY A 203 32.74 -3.70 -42.22
CA GLY A 203 33.37 -3.13 -41.03
C GLY A 203 33.19 -1.61 -40.87
N VAL A 204 33.72 -1.09 -39.76
CA VAL A 204 34.83 -0.13 -39.70
C VAL A 204 35.13 0.15 -38.21
N ARG A 205 36.41 0.36 -37.94
CA ARG A 205 37.07 0.54 -36.64
C ARG A 205 36.71 1.85 -35.91
N MET A 206 37.22 1.93 -34.68
CA MET A 206 37.82 3.06 -33.93
C MET A 206 37.12 3.22 -32.56
N ALA A 207 37.74 3.55 -31.43
CA ALA A 207 39.11 3.55 -30.93
C ALA A 207 39.01 3.74 -29.40
N SER A 208 39.98 3.21 -28.66
CA SER A 208 40.12 3.25 -27.20
C SER A 208 40.43 4.64 -26.63
N ALA A 209 40.14 4.86 -25.34
CA ALA A 209 41.03 5.38 -24.26
C ALA A 209 40.21 6.01 -23.09
N PRO A 210 40.81 6.35 -21.93
CA PRO A 210 41.21 5.44 -20.86
C PRO A 210 40.60 5.80 -19.48
N ALA A 211 40.76 4.89 -18.52
CA ALA A 211 40.49 5.10 -17.10
C ALA A 211 41.49 6.07 -16.44
N PRO A 212 41.15 6.64 -15.27
CA PRO A 212 42.15 6.81 -14.24
C PRO A 212 41.79 6.19 -12.88
N VAL A 213 42.89 5.76 -12.29
CA VAL A 213 43.21 5.12 -11.02
C VAL A 213 42.72 5.87 -9.78
N SER A 214 42.29 5.11 -8.76
CA SER A 214 42.05 5.55 -7.39
C SER A 214 43.32 5.86 -6.61
N THR A 215 43.25 6.84 -5.71
CA THR A 215 44.06 6.92 -4.48
C THR A 215 43.12 7.19 -3.30
N GLY A 216 43.29 6.41 -2.23
CA GLY A 216 42.37 6.38 -1.08
C GLY A 216 42.71 7.33 0.06
N ALA A 217 41.81 7.40 1.04
CA ALA A 217 42.13 7.49 2.45
C ALA A 217 40.88 7.21 3.29
N SER A 218 41.10 6.45 4.36
CA SER A 218 40.14 5.92 5.32
C SER A 218 39.48 6.99 6.20
N GLY A 219 38.21 6.78 6.50
CA GLY A 219 37.48 7.48 7.56
C GLY A 219 36.37 6.57 8.09
N SER A 220 36.68 5.82 9.14
CA SER A 220 35.73 4.97 9.85
C SER A 220 34.70 5.85 10.58
N SER A 221 33.43 5.62 10.32
CA SER A 221 32.34 6.04 11.20
C SER A 221 31.22 5.02 11.05
N SER A 222 31.19 4.09 12.00
CA SER A 222 30.14 3.10 12.21
C SER A 222 28.79 3.81 12.40
N LEU A 223 27.98 3.83 11.36
CA LEU A 223 26.53 3.93 11.47
C LEU A 223 26.00 2.53 11.24
N GLY A 224 25.37 1.95 12.26
CA GLY A 224 24.66 0.68 12.13
C GLY A 224 23.63 0.74 11.00
N PRO A 225 23.15 -0.40 10.48
CA PRO A 225 22.21 -0.41 9.38
C PRO A 225 20.93 0.31 9.83
N VAL A 226 20.76 1.55 9.38
CA VAL A 226 19.44 2.10 9.12
C VAL A 226 18.79 1.12 8.16
N ASP A 227 17.69 0.50 8.57
CA ASP A 227 16.84 -0.28 7.70
C ASP A 227 16.67 0.52 6.41
N ALA A 228 17.33 0.07 5.34
CA ALA A 228 17.23 0.72 4.07
C ALA A 228 15.77 0.56 3.66
N ALA A 229 14.99 1.64 3.83
CA ALA A 229 13.73 1.78 3.16
C ALA A 229 14.03 1.46 1.70
N ILE A 230 13.61 0.29 1.23
CA ILE A 230 13.67 -0.03 -0.19
C ILE A 230 12.86 1.08 -0.83
N ALA A 231 13.55 2.04 -1.44
CA ALA A 231 12.94 3.19 -2.07
C ALA A 231 12.18 2.63 -3.27
N GLN A 232 10.92 2.26 -3.03
CA GLN A 232 10.08 1.67 -4.04
C GLN A 232 9.88 2.71 -5.12
N ARG A 233 10.04 2.28 -6.38
CA ARG A 233 9.78 3.12 -7.55
C ARG A 233 8.40 3.76 -7.41
N LEU A 234 8.31 5.06 -7.67
CA LEU A 234 7.02 5.73 -7.73
C LEU A 234 6.24 5.28 -8.97
N PRO A 235 4.89 5.25 -8.89
CA PRO A 235 4.05 4.89 -10.00
C PRO A 235 4.03 6.00 -11.05
N THR A 236 3.85 5.61 -12.32
CA THR A 236 3.31 6.50 -13.35
C THR A 236 1.78 6.54 -13.27
N ALA A 237 1.15 7.53 -13.90
CA ALA A 237 -0.31 7.61 -13.93
C ALA A 237 -0.98 6.36 -14.55
N GLN A 238 -0.31 5.72 -15.52
CA GLN A 238 -0.81 4.51 -16.18
C GLN A 238 -0.74 3.26 -15.29
N GLU A 239 0.22 3.21 -14.37
CA GLU A 239 0.42 2.08 -13.46
C GLU A 239 -0.37 2.24 -12.15
N TRP A 240 -0.93 3.43 -11.92
CA TRP A 240 -1.70 3.68 -10.71
C TRP A 240 -2.89 2.70 -10.62
N PRO A 241 -3.00 1.89 -9.54
CA PRO A 241 -3.93 0.77 -9.54
C PRO A 241 -5.39 1.19 -9.80
N GLY A 242 -6.01 0.55 -10.79
CA GLY A 242 -7.45 0.54 -10.95
C GLY A 242 -8.07 -0.40 -9.92
N ILE A 243 -8.98 0.11 -9.09
CA ILE A 243 -9.74 -0.70 -8.15
C ILE A 243 -11.24 -0.48 -8.36
N GLU A 244 -11.97 -1.57 -8.56
CA GLU A 244 -13.43 -1.59 -8.56
C GLU A 244 -13.92 -1.89 -7.14
N ILE A 245 -13.82 -0.89 -6.25
CA ILE A 245 -14.38 -1.00 -4.90
C ILE A 245 -15.74 -0.31 -4.89
N ALA A 246 -16.79 -1.13 -4.88
CA ALA A 246 -18.15 -0.68 -4.66
C ALA A 246 -18.30 -0.06 -3.26
N PHE A 247 -19.16 0.96 -3.14
CA PHE A 247 -19.43 1.61 -1.86
C PHE A 247 -20.02 0.63 -0.84
N GLY A 248 -19.47 0.58 0.37
CA GLY A 248 -20.02 -0.22 1.47
C GLY A 248 -19.81 -1.73 1.35
N GLU A 249 -19.13 -2.20 0.31
CA GLU A 249 -18.65 -3.57 0.22
C GLU A 249 -17.25 -3.64 0.85
N PRO A 250 -17.04 -4.50 1.87
CA PRO A 250 -15.70 -4.70 2.41
C PRO A 250 -14.84 -5.28 1.29
N TRP A 251 -13.69 -4.66 1.02
CA TRP A 251 -12.68 -5.27 0.18
C TRP A 251 -11.78 -6.13 1.07
N PRO A 252 -11.90 -7.47 1.04
CA PRO A 252 -10.92 -8.32 1.69
C PRO A 252 -9.59 -8.11 0.96
N LEU A 253 -8.66 -7.40 1.60
CA LEU A 253 -7.29 -7.23 1.10
C LEU A 253 -6.67 -8.59 0.75
N MET A 254 -7.11 -9.67 1.40
CA MET A 254 -6.59 -11.02 1.24
C MET A 254 -7.23 -11.87 0.12
N GLU A 255 -8.39 -11.52 -0.44
CA GLU A 255 -9.06 -12.38 -1.44
C GLU A 255 -8.42 -12.24 -2.83
N ARG A 256 -7.88 -11.07 -3.19
CA ARG A 256 -7.13 -10.86 -4.45
C ARG A 256 -5.60 -10.95 -4.28
N HIS A 257 -5.04 -10.56 -3.13
CA HIS A 257 -3.58 -10.35 -3.03
C HIS A 257 -2.77 -11.48 -2.39
N ARG A 258 -3.37 -12.56 -1.86
CA ARG A 258 -2.67 -13.66 -1.14
C ARG A 258 -1.31 -13.19 -0.63
N LEU A 259 -1.32 -12.22 0.29
CA LEU A 259 -0.11 -11.65 0.86
C LEU A 259 0.55 -12.70 1.74
N ARG A 260 1.27 -13.62 1.10
CA ARG A 260 2.35 -14.39 1.71
C ARG A 260 3.55 -13.46 1.69
N ILE A 261 3.62 -12.60 2.71
CA ILE A 261 4.92 -12.03 3.07
C ILE A 261 5.72 -13.23 3.59
N ARG A 262 6.71 -13.67 2.81
CA ARG A 262 7.71 -14.64 3.26
C ARG A 262 8.42 -14.02 4.46
N SER A 263 8.41 -14.72 5.58
CA SER A 263 9.42 -14.53 6.62
C SER A 263 10.67 -15.24 6.11
N ASP A 264 11.53 -14.53 5.38
CA ASP A 264 12.91 -14.97 5.24
C ASP A 264 13.66 -14.37 6.45
N ASP A 265 13.81 -15.19 7.48
CA ASP A 265 15.04 -15.44 8.25
C ASP A 265 14.72 -16.22 9.54
N CYS A 266 14.58 -17.53 9.36
CA CYS A 266 15.04 -18.63 10.23
C CYS A 266 14.89 -19.96 9.48
#